data_AF-A0A815CAD2-F1
#
_entry.id   AF-A0A815CAD2-F1
#
_cell.length_a   1.000
_cell.length_b   1.000
_cell.length_c   1.000
_cell.angle_alpha   90.00
_cell.angle_beta   90.00
_cell.angle_gamma   90.00
#
_symmetry.space_group_name_H-M   'P 1'
#
loop_
_entity.id
_entity.type
_entity.pdbx_description
1 polymer ?
#
loop_
_entity_poly.entity_id
_entity_poly.type
_entity_poly.pdbx_seq_one_letter_code
_entity_poly.pdbx_strand_id
1 'polypeptide(L)'
;MLKSVHSNTNYSYIKLPKPNVYPRLNLTIIFSTKQTNGILVYFGYLGHMIAELFMGRIRISYDIENSPGSVIFSYDAVNDGMIHEIQMISTGKNFSLTVDRGYTRYINNVGVHAYMNTSDIHALYIGGLPKELTGRALQLWHIREGVSFQGCIHGLYINNDPINFANVDYRHKFLPGCKINEQNQSSCTTTTCHHGQCYRDGFTDKCKCHTGFTGPTCNEVVTSSLDSCDVSVETGHYIDPLTQCTSIRRLRMTKCTGECSSLSNNKTLTSCCKPIESKRRYFRMKCASGFTYKQSLDFFKQCTCLNTVC
;
A
#
# COMPACT_ATOMS: atom_id res chain seq x y z
N MET A 1 -3.39 11.14 15.46
CA MET A 1 -3.00 9.83 16.01
C MET A 1 -1.77 9.33 15.24
N LEU A 2 -0.64 9.12 15.90
CA LEU A 2 0.58 8.58 15.28
C LEU A 2 0.48 7.06 15.21
N LYS A 3 0.25 6.52 14.01
CA LYS A 3 0.00 5.09 13.80
C LYS A 3 1.24 4.26 13.49
N SER A 4 2.31 4.89 13.02
CA SER A 4 3.49 4.19 12.55
C SER A 4 4.78 4.82 13.07
N VAL A 5 5.83 4.01 13.19
CA VAL A 5 7.16 4.37 13.69
C VAL A 5 8.23 3.51 13.06
N HIS A 6 9.45 4.01 12.93
CA HIS A 6 10.58 3.25 12.41
C HIS A 6 11.83 3.40 13.26
N SER A 7 12.74 2.44 13.14
CA SER A 7 14.08 2.53 13.71
C SER A 7 15.11 1.83 12.83
N ASN A 8 16.31 2.42 12.77
CA ASN A 8 17.47 1.88 12.06
C ASN A 8 18.63 1.61 13.04
N THR A 9 18.34 1.52 14.34
CA THR A 9 19.35 1.34 15.40
C THR A 9 19.17 0.00 16.09
N ASN A 10 20.24 -0.60 16.59
CA ASN A 10 20.22 -1.90 17.29
C ASN A 10 19.86 -1.80 18.80
N TYR A 11 19.45 -0.63 19.29
CA TYR A 11 19.16 -0.37 20.70
C TYR A 11 17.92 0.51 20.91
N SER A 12 16.95 0.44 19.99
CA SER A 12 15.66 1.14 20.08
C SER A 12 14.60 0.29 20.76
N TYR A 13 13.65 0.92 21.44
CA TYR A 13 12.50 0.23 22.03
C TYR A 13 11.37 1.20 22.32
N ILE A 14 10.16 0.65 22.45
CA ILE A 14 8.97 1.37 22.92
C ILE A 14 8.48 0.68 24.18
N LYS A 15 8.26 1.46 25.23
CA LYS A 15 7.67 1.00 26.49
C LYS A 15 6.18 1.37 26.49
N LEU A 16 5.35 0.37 26.76
CA LEU A 16 3.91 0.50 26.93
C LEU A 16 3.51 0.08 28.34
N PRO A 17 2.36 0.58 28.84
CA PRO A 17 1.76 0.07 30.07
C PRO A 17 1.55 -1.45 29.99
N LYS A 18 1.60 -2.11 31.15
CA LYS A 18 1.29 -3.53 31.27
C LYS A 18 -0.15 -3.80 30.79
N PRO A 19 -0.36 -4.62 29.74
CA PRO A 19 -1.70 -5.00 29.31
C PRO A 19 -2.32 -5.99 30.31
N ASN A 20 -3.65 -6.03 30.35
CA ASN A 20 -4.36 -7.11 31.03
C ASN A 20 -4.27 -8.39 30.19
N VAL A 21 -3.75 -9.46 30.80
CA VAL A 21 -3.62 -10.78 30.17
C VAL A 21 -4.80 -11.71 30.44
N TYR A 22 -5.67 -11.37 31.40
CA TYR A 22 -6.80 -12.19 31.80
C TYR A 22 -8.12 -11.65 31.22
N PRO A 23 -9.01 -12.54 30.70
CA PRO A 23 -8.80 -13.97 30.45
C PRO A 23 -8.04 -14.23 29.13
N ARG A 24 -7.87 -13.19 28.33
CA ARG A 24 -7.32 -13.24 26.98
C ARG A 24 -6.56 -11.95 26.67
N LEU A 25 -5.39 -12.08 26.07
CA LEU A 25 -4.67 -10.99 25.44
C LEU A 25 -4.59 -11.24 23.94
N ASN A 26 -5.00 -10.26 23.13
CA ASN A 26 -4.77 -10.26 21.69
C ASN A 26 -3.80 -9.14 21.33
N LEU A 27 -2.63 -9.48 20.82
CA LEU A 27 -1.63 -8.52 20.37
C LEU A 27 -1.36 -8.72 18.88
N THR A 28 -1.62 -7.68 18.09
CA THR A 28 -1.34 -7.67 16.66
C THR A 28 -0.31 -6.60 16.35
N ILE A 29 0.76 -6.96 15.65
CA ILE A 29 1.76 -6.00 15.15
C ILE A 29 1.88 -6.14 13.64
N ILE A 30 1.85 -5.00 12.96
CA ILE A 30 2.04 -4.88 11.52
C ILE A 30 3.39 -4.21 11.28
N PHE A 31 4.29 -4.88 10.59
CA PHE A 31 5.67 -4.41 10.44
C PHE A 31 6.27 -4.78 9.09
N SER A 32 7.41 -4.17 8.75
CA SER A 32 8.23 -4.55 7.60
C SER A 32 9.71 -4.42 7.93
N THR A 33 10.52 -5.39 7.53
CA THR A 33 11.96 -5.45 7.83
C THR A 33 12.71 -6.33 6.85
N LYS A 34 14.03 -6.10 6.72
CA LYS A 34 14.98 -7.03 6.09
C LYS A 34 15.89 -7.71 7.11
N GLN A 35 15.72 -7.40 8.39
CA GLN A 35 16.53 -7.90 9.48
C GLN A 35 16.21 -9.38 9.74
N THR A 36 17.24 -10.19 9.94
CA THR A 36 17.09 -11.63 10.21
C THR A 36 16.76 -11.93 11.67
N ASN A 37 17.32 -11.16 12.61
CA ASN A 37 17.14 -11.34 14.05
C ASN A 37 16.80 -10.01 14.72
N GLY A 38 15.85 -10.01 15.67
CA GLY A 38 15.42 -8.77 16.32
C GLY A 38 14.20 -8.94 17.20
N ILE A 39 14.21 -8.34 18.39
CA ILE A 39 13.09 -8.42 19.33
C ILE A 39 11.91 -7.61 18.79
N LEU A 40 10.75 -8.24 18.61
CA LEU A 40 9.51 -7.56 18.21
C LEU A 40 8.67 -7.21 19.43
N VAL A 41 8.47 -8.19 20.33
CA VAL A 41 7.63 -8.05 21.52
C VAL A 41 8.31 -8.76 22.68
N TYR A 42 8.36 -8.09 23.83
CA TYR A 42 8.81 -8.67 25.07
C TYR A 42 7.86 -8.30 26.21
N PHE A 43 7.28 -9.33 26.82
CA PHE A 43 6.45 -9.22 28.01
C PHE A 43 6.77 -10.39 28.94
N GLY A 44 7.58 -10.20 29.97
CA GLY A 44 7.95 -11.33 30.84
C GLY A 44 8.93 -11.05 31.98
N TYR A 45 8.90 -11.93 32.97
CA TYR A 45 9.88 -12.06 34.06
C TYR A 45 10.21 -13.53 34.35
N LEU A 46 9.38 -14.26 35.09
CA LEU A 46 9.49 -15.72 35.22
C LEU A 46 8.56 -16.41 34.20
N GLY A 47 7.30 -16.00 34.16
CA GLY A 47 6.43 -16.20 33.00
C GLY A 47 6.71 -15.15 31.92
N HIS A 48 6.58 -15.53 30.64
CA HIS A 48 6.83 -14.64 29.51
C HIS A 48 6.02 -14.95 28.26
N MET A 49 5.79 -13.92 27.46
CA MET A 49 5.29 -13.95 26.09
C MET A 49 6.22 -13.09 25.23
N ILE A 50 6.94 -13.74 24.33
CA ILE A 50 8.00 -13.09 23.55
C ILE A 50 7.80 -13.43 22.09
N ALA A 51 7.98 -12.42 21.24
CA ALA A 51 8.14 -12.59 19.81
C ALA A 51 9.44 -11.93 19.37
N GLU A 52 10.28 -12.68 18.65
CA GLU A 52 11.48 -12.17 18.01
C GLU A 52 11.59 -12.69 16.59
N LEU A 53 12.26 -11.94 15.73
CA LEU A 53 12.79 -12.46 14.48
C LEU A 53 13.97 -13.37 14.83
N PHE A 54 13.99 -14.56 14.22
CA PHE A 54 15.09 -15.50 14.30
C PHE A 54 15.28 -16.16 12.94
N MET A 55 16.42 -15.92 12.30
CA MET A 55 16.71 -16.40 10.95
C MET A 55 15.61 -16.05 9.94
N GLY A 56 15.04 -14.84 10.06
CA GLY A 56 14.00 -14.33 9.17
C GLY A 56 12.57 -14.81 9.48
N ARG A 57 12.39 -15.70 10.46
CA ARG A 57 11.08 -16.21 10.87
C ARG A 57 10.67 -15.62 12.22
N ILE A 58 9.39 -15.67 12.55
CA ILE A 58 8.92 -15.33 13.89
C ILE A 58 9.19 -16.51 14.82
N ARG A 59 9.98 -16.29 15.86
CA ARG A 59 10.11 -17.19 17.01
C ARG A 59 9.24 -16.67 18.15
N ILE A 60 8.39 -17.56 18.67
CA ILE A 60 7.64 -17.31 19.90
C ILE A 60 8.26 -18.11 21.03
N SER A 61 8.39 -17.46 22.19
CA SER A 61 8.63 -18.12 23.48
C SER A 61 7.47 -17.77 24.40
N TYR A 62 6.76 -18.78 24.90
CA TYR A 62 5.61 -18.59 25.77
C TYR A 62 5.66 -19.55 26.96
N ASP A 63 5.74 -18.99 28.16
CA ASP A 63 5.80 -19.71 29.43
C ASP A 63 4.85 -19.05 30.44
N ILE A 64 4.00 -19.86 31.07
CA ILE A 64 3.09 -19.43 32.14
C ILE A 64 3.53 -19.96 33.51
N GLU A 65 4.84 -20.14 33.68
CA GLU A 65 5.47 -20.77 34.85
C GLU A 65 5.13 -22.26 34.95
N ASN A 66 4.98 -22.91 33.78
CA ASN A 66 4.78 -24.35 33.64
C ASN A 66 5.97 -24.92 32.87
N SER A 67 7.15 -24.86 33.49
CA SER A 67 8.42 -25.21 32.86
C SER A 67 8.46 -26.66 32.34
N PRO A 68 9.04 -26.91 31.14
CA PRO A 68 9.74 -25.96 30.29
C PRO A 68 8.79 -25.09 29.44
N GLY A 69 9.14 -23.81 29.28
CA GLY A 69 8.46 -22.90 28.35
C GLY A 69 8.42 -23.45 26.92
N SER A 70 7.34 -23.13 26.21
CA SER A 70 7.09 -23.65 24.86
C SER A 70 7.58 -22.69 23.78
N VAL A 71 8.17 -23.24 22.72
CA VAL A 71 8.73 -22.46 21.60
C VAL A 71 8.13 -22.94 20.29
N ILE A 72 7.66 -22.01 19.46
CA ILE A 72 7.21 -22.27 18.10
C ILE A 72 7.80 -21.25 17.14
N PHE A 73 7.81 -21.60 15.85
CA PHE A 73 8.21 -20.72 14.76
C PHE A 73 7.08 -20.53 13.76
N SER A 74 7.07 -19.41 13.05
CA SER A 74 6.23 -19.21 11.86
C SER A 74 6.62 -20.15 10.72
N TYR A 75 5.64 -20.51 9.90
CA TYR A 75 5.84 -21.27 8.67
C TYR A 75 6.56 -20.47 7.58
N ASP A 76 6.36 -19.16 7.56
CA ASP A 76 6.91 -18.28 6.54
C ASP A 76 7.99 -17.38 7.15
N ALA A 77 8.96 -17.02 6.31
CA ALA A 77 9.89 -15.94 6.61
C ALA A 77 9.20 -14.59 6.36
N VAL A 78 9.55 -13.58 7.14
CA VAL A 78 8.89 -12.27 7.21
C VAL A 78 9.90 -11.11 7.09
N ASN A 79 11.12 -11.42 6.65
CA ASN A 79 12.23 -10.48 6.52
C ASN A 79 12.54 -10.13 5.05
N ASP A 80 11.52 -10.14 4.19
CA ASP A 80 11.61 -9.83 2.76
C ASP A 80 11.51 -8.31 2.47
N GLY A 81 11.26 -7.49 3.49
CA GLY A 81 11.04 -6.05 3.38
C GLY A 81 9.59 -5.67 3.08
N MET A 82 8.69 -6.63 2.92
CA MET A 82 7.26 -6.42 2.73
C MET A 82 6.54 -6.21 4.07
N ILE A 83 5.29 -5.80 3.99
CA ILE A 83 4.45 -5.59 5.17
C ILE A 83 3.86 -6.94 5.56
N HIS A 84 4.11 -7.35 6.80
CA HIS A 84 3.52 -8.52 7.43
C HIS A 84 2.69 -8.12 8.65
N GLU A 85 1.62 -8.87 8.88
CA GLU A 85 0.78 -8.81 10.07
C GLU A 85 0.98 -10.09 10.87
N ILE A 86 1.41 -9.97 12.14
CA ILE A 86 1.41 -11.10 13.06
C ILE A 86 0.40 -10.85 14.18
N GLN A 87 -0.43 -11.85 14.43
CA GLN A 87 -1.41 -11.86 15.50
C GLN A 87 -1.04 -12.93 16.51
N MET A 88 -0.95 -12.52 17.77
CA MET A 88 -0.65 -13.37 18.91
C MET A 88 -1.79 -13.30 19.90
N ILE A 89 -2.37 -14.46 20.22
CA ILE A 89 -3.48 -14.54 21.16
C ILE A 89 -3.07 -15.49 22.28
N SER A 90 -3.03 -14.97 23.50
CA SER A 90 -2.90 -15.76 24.72
C SER A 90 -4.27 -15.92 25.37
N THR A 91 -4.62 -17.14 25.78
CA THR A 91 -5.86 -17.46 26.49
C THR A 91 -5.56 -18.57 27.50
N GLY A 92 -5.14 -18.16 28.70
CA GLY A 92 -4.66 -19.06 29.75
C GLY A 92 -3.50 -19.93 29.28
N LYS A 93 -3.70 -21.25 29.26
CA LYS A 93 -2.71 -22.24 28.80
C LYS A 93 -2.45 -22.22 27.30
N ASN A 94 -3.38 -21.68 26.52
CA ASN A 94 -3.31 -21.69 25.07
C ASN A 94 -2.66 -20.41 24.56
N PHE A 95 -1.81 -20.56 23.56
CA PHE A 95 -1.29 -19.45 22.78
C PHE A 95 -1.40 -19.78 21.30
N SER A 96 -1.75 -18.80 20.48
CA SER A 96 -1.80 -18.95 19.03
C SER A 96 -1.05 -17.83 18.32
N LEU A 97 -0.26 -18.20 17.30
CA LEU A 97 0.40 -17.29 16.36
C LEU A 97 -0.22 -17.46 14.98
N THR A 98 -0.65 -16.36 14.37
CA THR A 98 -1.06 -16.30 12.97
C THR A 98 -0.23 -15.24 12.25
N VAL A 99 0.31 -15.57 11.08
CA VAL A 99 1.04 -14.63 10.19
C VAL A 99 0.19 -14.41 8.95
N ASP A 100 -0.02 -13.15 8.56
CA ASP A 100 -0.75 -12.72 7.35
C ASP A 100 -2.12 -13.37 7.14
N ARG A 101 -2.83 -13.65 8.24
CA ARG A 101 -4.11 -14.38 8.25
C ARG A 101 -4.03 -15.78 7.62
N GLY A 102 -2.84 -16.37 7.58
CA GLY A 102 -2.57 -17.73 7.12
C GLY A 102 -2.75 -18.77 8.22
N TYR A 103 -1.93 -19.83 8.17
CA TYR A 103 -2.03 -20.95 9.11
C TYR A 103 -1.65 -20.56 10.53
N THR A 104 -2.51 -20.94 11.48
CA THR A 104 -2.28 -20.69 12.91
C THR A 104 -1.42 -21.80 13.54
N ARG A 105 -0.37 -21.38 14.25
CA ARG A 105 0.47 -22.23 15.11
C ARG A 105 -0.04 -22.13 16.55
N TYR A 106 -0.05 -23.25 17.28
CA TYR A 106 -0.55 -23.29 18.64
C TYR A 106 0.52 -23.77 19.63
N ILE A 107 0.47 -23.23 20.83
CA ILE A 107 1.13 -23.74 22.03
C ILE A 107 0.03 -24.06 23.04
N ASN A 108 0.16 -25.21 23.71
CA ASN A 108 -0.62 -25.55 24.88
C ASN A 108 0.37 -25.82 26.02
N ASN A 109 0.36 -24.96 27.05
CA ASN A 109 1.19 -25.15 28.23
C ASN A 109 0.59 -26.21 29.14
N VAL A 110 1.37 -27.25 29.43
CA VAL A 110 1.00 -28.35 30.33
C VAL A 110 1.53 -28.05 31.72
N GLY A 111 0.68 -28.13 32.74
CA GLY A 111 1.08 -27.90 34.13
C GLY A 111 -0.06 -27.39 35.01
N VAL A 112 0.28 -26.99 36.24
CA VAL A 112 -0.70 -26.58 37.26
C VAL A 112 -1.20 -25.16 37.07
N HIS A 113 -0.35 -24.25 36.58
CA HIS A 113 -0.74 -22.85 36.37
C HIS A 113 -1.69 -22.74 35.17
N ALA A 114 -2.79 -22.01 35.34
CA ALA A 114 -3.78 -21.77 34.29
C ALA A 114 -3.51 -20.47 33.52
N TYR A 115 -2.85 -19.50 34.15
CA TYR A 115 -2.55 -18.18 33.62
C TYR A 115 -1.15 -17.76 34.06
N MET A 116 -0.52 -16.89 33.26
CA MET A 116 0.77 -16.27 33.59
C MET A 116 0.64 -15.36 34.81
N ASN A 117 1.54 -15.50 35.78
CA ASN A 117 1.68 -14.50 36.84
C ASN A 117 2.33 -13.24 36.28
N THR A 118 1.65 -12.10 36.41
CA THR A 118 2.12 -10.81 35.88
C THR A 118 2.49 -9.82 36.97
N SER A 119 2.64 -10.28 38.23
CA SER A 119 2.92 -9.41 39.38
C SER A 119 4.26 -8.67 39.22
N ASP A 120 5.29 -9.39 38.75
CA ASP A 120 6.64 -8.86 38.53
C ASP A 120 6.88 -8.30 37.12
N ILE A 121 5.86 -8.33 36.27
CA ILE A 121 5.93 -7.75 34.93
C ILE A 121 5.36 -6.34 35.00
N HIS A 122 6.13 -5.33 34.63
CA HIS A 122 5.73 -3.92 34.80
C HIS A 122 5.42 -3.19 33.50
N ALA A 123 5.83 -3.73 32.34
CA ALA A 123 5.63 -3.08 31.05
C ALA A 123 5.65 -4.09 29.91
N LEU A 124 5.05 -3.68 28.79
CA LEU A 124 5.16 -4.34 27.50
C LEU A 124 6.20 -3.58 26.66
N TYR A 125 7.18 -4.28 26.11
CA TYR A 125 8.21 -3.69 25.27
C TYR A 125 8.03 -4.11 23.82
N ILE A 126 8.16 -3.14 22.91
CA ILE A 126 8.05 -3.33 21.47
C ILE A 126 9.35 -2.90 20.79
N GLY A 127 9.83 -3.74 19.88
CA GLY A 127 10.96 -3.45 19.01
C GLY A 127 12.35 -3.53 19.68
N GLY A 128 12.44 -3.86 20.97
CA GLY A 128 13.71 -3.98 21.68
C GLY A 128 13.54 -3.86 23.19
N LEU A 129 14.67 -3.82 23.90
CA LEU A 129 14.73 -3.73 25.36
C LEU A 129 15.79 -2.74 25.84
N PRO A 130 15.60 -2.12 27.02
CA PRO A 130 16.68 -1.47 27.76
C PRO A 130 17.83 -2.46 28.04
N LYS A 131 19.07 -1.98 28.03
CA LYS A 131 20.30 -2.79 28.19
C LYS A 131 20.25 -3.74 29.40
N GLU A 132 19.77 -3.25 30.54
CA GLU A 132 19.64 -4.04 31.77
C GLU A 132 18.66 -5.21 31.63
N LEU A 133 17.53 -4.98 30.97
CA LEU A 133 16.53 -6.02 30.71
C LEU A 133 17.00 -7.01 29.65
N THR A 134 17.75 -6.55 28.63
CA THR A 134 18.35 -7.43 27.62
C THR A 134 19.27 -8.47 28.26
N GLY A 135 20.13 -8.04 29.19
CA GLY A 135 21.04 -8.95 29.90
C GLY A 135 20.30 -10.04 30.68
N ARG A 136 19.24 -9.66 31.40
CA ARG A 136 18.39 -10.61 32.14
C ARG A 136 17.65 -11.57 31.20
N ALA A 137 17.08 -11.07 30.12
CA ALA A 137 16.35 -11.89 29.15
C ALA A 137 17.27 -12.94 28.49
N LEU A 138 18.53 -12.60 28.20
CA LEU A 138 19.51 -13.56 27.69
C LEU A 138 19.84 -14.64 28.74
N GLN A 139 20.06 -14.27 30.00
CA GLN A 139 20.35 -15.20 31.09
C GLN A 139 19.21 -16.20 31.33
N LEU A 140 17.96 -15.74 31.19
CA LEU A 140 16.75 -16.56 31.32
C LEU A 140 16.38 -17.32 30.03
N TRP A 141 17.19 -17.22 28.97
CA TRP A 141 16.95 -17.88 27.67
C TRP A 141 15.62 -17.48 27.00
N HIS A 142 15.13 -16.30 27.33
CA HIS A 142 13.92 -15.71 26.78
C HIS A 142 14.10 -15.37 25.30
N ILE A 143 15.24 -14.75 24.98
CA ILE A 143 15.64 -14.25 23.66
C ILE A 143 16.99 -14.85 23.24
N ARG A 144 17.30 -14.82 21.94
CA ARG A 144 18.54 -15.42 21.42
C ARG A 144 19.73 -14.47 21.35
N GLU A 145 19.55 -13.30 20.75
CA GLU A 145 20.67 -12.38 20.43
C GLU A 145 20.59 -11.03 21.15
N GLY A 146 19.42 -10.63 21.66
CA GLY A 146 19.30 -9.36 22.39
C GLY A 146 19.35 -8.10 21.52
N VAL A 147 19.27 -8.23 20.19
CA VAL A 147 19.30 -7.10 19.25
C VAL A 147 17.91 -6.49 19.06
N SER A 148 17.85 -5.16 18.96
CA SER A 148 16.59 -4.46 18.71
C SER A 148 16.15 -4.59 17.25
N PHE A 149 14.83 -4.53 17.05
CA PHE A 149 14.20 -4.50 15.73
C PHE A 149 14.59 -3.25 14.95
N GLN A 150 14.98 -3.47 13.70
CA GLN A 150 15.23 -2.47 12.70
C GLN A 150 14.23 -2.64 11.57
N GLY A 151 13.51 -1.57 11.25
CA GLY A 151 12.44 -1.60 10.28
C GLY A 151 11.32 -0.64 10.65
N CYS A 152 10.16 -0.93 10.10
CA CYS A 152 8.97 -0.11 10.21
C CYS A 152 7.87 -0.87 10.94
N ILE A 153 7.25 -0.25 11.94
CA ILE A 153 6.03 -0.74 12.60
C ILE A 153 4.89 0.15 12.11
N HIS A 154 4.04 -0.41 11.27
CA HIS A 154 2.91 0.28 10.63
C HIS A 154 1.68 0.38 11.53
N GLY A 155 1.59 -0.52 12.51
CA GLY A 155 0.50 -0.52 13.48
C GLY A 155 0.73 -1.53 14.59
N LEU A 156 0.14 -1.24 15.74
CA LEU A 156 0.10 -2.12 16.91
C LEU A 156 -1.30 -2.06 17.51
N TYR A 157 -1.86 -3.22 17.82
CA TYR A 157 -3.20 -3.35 18.40
C TYR A 157 -3.12 -4.22 19.64
N ILE A 158 -3.78 -3.79 20.72
CA ILE A 158 -3.95 -4.56 21.94
C ILE A 158 -5.45 -4.75 22.14
N ASN A 159 -5.92 -6.00 22.18
CA ASN A 159 -7.34 -6.33 22.25
C ASN A 159 -8.19 -5.67 21.15
N ASN A 160 -7.61 -5.55 19.95
CA ASN A 160 -8.15 -4.85 18.77
C ASN A 160 -8.16 -3.32 18.87
N ASP A 161 -7.75 -2.74 20.00
CA ASP A 161 -7.62 -1.29 20.15
C ASP A 161 -6.28 -0.81 19.57
N PRO A 162 -6.29 0.15 18.63
CA PRO A 162 -5.07 0.65 18.01
C PRO A 162 -4.27 1.52 18.98
N ILE A 163 -2.98 1.24 19.08
CA ILE A 163 -2.04 2.03 19.88
C ILE A 163 -1.65 3.32 19.13
N ASN A 164 -1.78 4.45 19.83
CA ASN A 164 -1.25 5.72 19.37
C ASN A 164 0.20 5.88 19.86
N PHE A 165 1.18 5.74 18.96
CA PHE A 165 2.60 5.88 19.31
C PHE A 165 3.00 7.27 19.83
N ALA A 166 2.14 8.29 19.69
CA ALA A 166 2.37 9.59 20.31
C ALA A 166 2.12 9.59 21.84
N ASN A 167 1.32 8.64 22.35
CA ASN A 167 0.82 8.61 23.73
C ASN A 167 1.35 7.40 24.52
N VAL A 168 2.54 6.91 24.19
CA VAL A 168 3.17 5.77 24.86
C VAL A 168 4.10 6.24 25.96
N ASP A 169 4.32 5.43 27.00
CA ASP A 169 5.12 5.80 28.17
C ASP A 169 6.51 6.32 27.79
N TYR A 170 7.17 5.63 26.85
CA TYR A 170 8.50 6.01 26.41
C TYR A 170 8.84 5.44 25.03
N ARG A 171 9.48 6.24 24.17
CA ARG A 171 10.05 5.79 22.90
C ARG A 171 11.54 6.11 22.85
N HIS A 172 12.36 5.09 22.86
CA HIS A 172 13.80 5.23 22.68
C HIS A 172 14.16 4.98 21.21
N LYS A 173 14.57 6.03 20.49
CA LYS A 173 15.11 5.95 19.11
C LYS A 173 14.19 5.30 18.08
N PHE A 174 12.89 5.30 18.35
CA PHE A 174 11.85 5.14 17.34
C PHE A 174 11.41 6.51 16.86
N LEU A 175 11.53 6.74 15.56
CA LEU A 175 11.11 7.98 14.92
C LEU A 175 9.65 7.85 14.45
N PRO A 176 8.85 8.94 14.56
CA PRO A 176 7.50 8.98 14.00
C PRO A 176 7.46 8.66 12.51
N GLY A 177 6.40 7.96 12.11
CA GLY A 177 6.14 7.58 10.73
C GLY A 177 6.99 6.40 10.30
N CYS A 178 6.51 5.66 9.33
CA CYS A 178 7.35 4.85 8.48
C CYS A 178 7.56 5.66 7.22
N LYS A 179 8.80 5.82 6.77
CA LYS A 179 9.01 6.15 5.37
C LYS A 179 8.47 4.94 4.63
N ILE A 180 7.25 5.05 4.11
CA ILE A 180 6.80 4.13 3.08
C ILE A 180 7.85 4.35 2.01
N ASN A 181 8.78 3.41 1.90
CA ASN A 181 9.45 3.27 0.63
C ASN A 181 8.28 3.14 -0.34
N GLU A 182 8.12 4.08 -1.26
CA GLU A 182 7.19 4.00 -2.38
C GLU A 182 7.41 2.71 -3.21
N GLN A 183 8.30 1.82 -2.78
CA GLN A 183 8.49 0.46 -3.24
C GLN A 183 7.36 -0.52 -2.91
N ASN A 184 6.40 -0.19 -2.02
CA ASN A 184 5.12 -0.91 -1.95
C ASN A 184 3.96 -0.21 -2.68
N GLN A 185 4.32 0.75 -3.54
CA GLN A 185 3.54 1.14 -4.72
C GLN A 185 4.42 1.11 -5.99
N SER A 186 5.46 0.26 -6.03
CA SER A 186 6.26 0.03 -7.24
C SER A 186 7.04 -1.28 -7.17
N SER A 187 6.36 -2.44 -7.18
CA SER A 187 7.06 -3.71 -7.37
C SER A 187 7.22 -3.96 -8.87
N CYS A 188 8.10 -3.16 -9.48
CA CYS A 188 8.79 -3.51 -10.71
C CYS A 188 10.25 -3.71 -10.37
N THR A 189 10.67 -4.97 -10.33
CA THR A 189 12.00 -5.38 -9.89
C THR A 189 12.96 -5.56 -11.07
N THR A 190 12.42 -5.78 -12.28
CA THR A 190 13.24 -6.03 -13.48
C THR A 190 13.25 -4.87 -14.47
N THR A 191 12.23 -4.00 -14.43
CA THR A 191 12.05 -2.96 -15.45
C THR A 191 11.96 -1.57 -14.82
N THR A 192 12.92 -0.72 -15.14
CA THR A 192 12.97 0.70 -14.73
C THR A 192 12.23 1.55 -15.75
N CYS A 193 11.19 2.29 -15.33
CA CYS A 193 10.54 3.29 -16.18
C CYS A 193 11.17 4.66 -15.92
N HIS A 194 11.82 5.26 -16.92
CA HIS A 194 12.46 6.58 -16.80
C HIS A 194 11.41 7.70 -16.69
N HIS A 195 10.49 7.76 -17.65
CA HIS A 195 9.41 8.74 -17.68
C HIS A 195 8.03 8.07 -17.71
N GLY A 196 7.73 7.26 -16.69
CA GLY A 196 6.46 6.56 -16.58
C GLY A 196 6.24 5.89 -15.24
N GLN A 197 5.02 5.40 -15.03
CA GLN A 197 4.66 4.62 -13.85
C GLN A 197 4.74 3.12 -14.18
N CYS A 198 5.45 2.37 -13.35
CA CYS A 198 5.54 0.93 -13.52
C CYS A 198 4.34 0.21 -12.89
N TYR A 199 3.87 -0.83 -13.56
CA TYR A 199 2.81 -1.72 -13.07
C TYR A 199 3.12 -3.16 -13.46
N ARG A 200 2.62 -4.11 -12.66
CA ARG A 200 2.82 -5.54 -12.91
C ARG A 200 1.58 -6.12 -13.60
N ASP A 201 1.80 -6.83 -14.70
CA ASP A 201 0.79 -7.57 -15.43
C ASP A 201 1.17 -9.07 -15.40
N GLY A 202 0.49 -9.82 -14.54
CA GLY A 202 0.87 -11.21 -14.21
C GLY A 202 2.25 -11.31 -13.55
N PHE A 203 3.19 -11.99 -14.22
CA PHE A 203 4.59 -12.11 -13.79
C PHE A 203 5.54 -11.15 -14.54
N THR A 204 5.00 -10.25 -15.38
CA THR A 204 5.80 -9.31 -16.19
C THR A 204 5.63 -7.87 -15.73
N ASP A 205 6.74 -7.17 -15.56
CA ASP A 205 6.76 -5.74 -15.21
C ASP A 205 6.62 -4.91 -16.49
N LYS A 206 5.68 -3.95 -16.51
CA LYS A 206 5.39 -3.08 -17.67
C LYS A 206 5.36 -1.61 -17.27
N CYS A 207 5.73 -0.72 -18.19
CA CYS A 207 5.71 0.71 -17.97
C CYS A 207 4.48 1.38 -18.62
N LYS A 208 3.87 2.32 -17.90
CA LYS A 208 2.89 3.26 -18.42
C LYS A 208 3.54 4.64 -18.54
N CYS A 209 3.87 5.06 -19.76
CA CYS A 209 4.65 6.27 -19.99
C CYS A 209 3.84 7.56 -19.76
N HIS A 210 4.54 8.59 -19.28
CA HIS A 210 4.02 9.95 -19.20
C HIS A 210 3.88 10.55 -20.62
N THR A 211 3.01 11.54 -20.77
CA THR A 211 2.82 12.27 -22.03
C THR A 211 4.15 12.81 -22.55
N GLY A 212 4.46 12.52 -23.82
CA GLY A 212 5.72 12.91 -24.48
C GLY A 212 6.84 11.87 -24.39
N PHE A 213 6.59 10.70 -23.78
CA PHE A 213 7.57 9.61 -23.70
C PHE A 213 6.95 8.27 -24.10
N THR A 214 7.77 7.40 -24.69
CA THR A 214 7.38 6.07 -25.20
C THR A 214 8.50 5.04 -24.99
N GLY A 215 8.25 3.82 -25.45
CA GLY A 215 9.16 2.68 -25.33
C GLY A 215 8.91 1.85 -24.06
N PRO A 216 9.50 0.64 -23.98
CA PRO A 216 9.25 -0.32 -22.90
C PRO A 216 9.66 0.18 -21.51
N THR A 217 10.60 1.12 -21.45
CA THR A 217 11.09 1.78 -20.23
C THR A 217 10.79 3.28 -20.19
N CYS A 218 9.97 3.79 -21.11
CA CYS A 218 9.62 5.21 -21.20
C CYS A 218 10.84 6.15 -21.28
N ASN A 219 11.89 5.73 -21.99
CA ASN A 219 13.12 6.51 -22.16
C ASN A 219 13.18 7.21 -23.51
N GLU A 220 12.29 6.86 -24.43
CA GLU A 220 12.24 7.46 -25.76
C GLU A 220 11.36 8.69 -25.68
N VAL A 221 11.93 9.87 -25.95
CA VAL A 221 11.14 11.09 -26.12
C VAL A 221 10.30 10.89 -27.39
N VAL A 222 9.02 11.22 -27.32
CA VAL A 222 8.17 11.35 -28.50
C VAL A 222 8.71 12.55 -29.28
N THR A 223 9.70 12.30 -30.12
CA THR A 223 10.21 13.27 -31.09
C THR A 223 9.14 13.43 -32.13
N SER A 224 8.17 14.30 -31.83
CA SER A 224 7.18 14.88 -32.73
C SER A 224 7.10 14.17 -34.09
N SER A 225 6.39 13.05 -34.15
CA SER A 225 5.58 12.84 -35.34
C SER A 225 4.63 14.03 -35.38
N LEU A 226 4.43 14.57 -36.58
CA LEU A 226 3.64 15.77 -36.84
C LEU A 226 2.14 15.47 -36.62
N ASP A 227 1.78 15.08 -35.40
CA ASP A 227 0.46 14.63 -34.98
C ASP A 227 -0.16 15.72 -34.09
N SER A 228 -0.42 16.88 -34.68
CA SER A 228 -1.20 17.92 -34.02
C SER A 228 -2.66 17.64 -34.32
N CYS A 229 -3.36 16.99 -33.39
CA CYS A 229 -4.81 16.77 -33.45
C CYS A 229 -5.45 17.42 -32.22
N ASP A 230 -6.04 18.60 -32.42
CA ASP A 230 -6.56 19.43 -31.34
C ASP A 230 -8.05 19.76 -31.53
N VAL A 231 -8.69 20.17 -30.44
CA VAL A 231 -10.10 20.58 -30.40
C VAL A 231 -10.19 22.09 -30.61
N SER A 232 -10.72 22.50 -31.76
CA SER A 232 -11.17 23.87 -31.95
C SER A 232 -12.57 24.06 -31.39
N VAL A 233 -12.77 25.17 -30.68
CA VAL A 233 -14.05 25.51 -30.01
C VAL A 233 -14.62 26.77 -30.62
N GLU A 234 -15.84 26.68 -31.14
CA GLU A 234 -16.55 27.80 -31.74
C GLU A 234 -17.87 28.01 -30.99
N THR A 235 -18.15 29.24 -30.56
CA THR A 235 -19.40 29.55 -29.84
C THR A 235 -20.29 30.43 -30.69
N GLY A 236 -21.46 29.92 -31.05
CA GLY A 236 -22.39 30.61 -31.96
C GLY A 236 -23.77 29.98 -31.98
N HIS A 237 -24.66 30.51 -32.80
CA HIS A 237 -25.90 29.80 -33.10
C HIS A 237 -25.62 28.76 -34.19
N TYR A 238 -26.07 27.54 -33.98
CA TYR A 238 -26.00 26.48 -34.99
C TYR A 238 -27.07 26.73 -36.06
N ILE A 239 -26.68 26.61 -37.33
CA ILE A 239 -27.58 26.69 -38.47
C ILE A 239 -27.65 25.30 -39.09
N ASP A 240 -28.85 24.75 -39.21
CA ASP A 240 -29.08 23.46 -39.86
C ASP A 240 -28.83 23.59 -41.38
N PRO A 241 -27.90 22.83 -41.97
CA PRO A 241 -27.56 22.96 -43.39
C PRO A 241 -28.73 22.65 -44.34
N LEU A 242 -29.65 21.77 -43.93
CA LEU A 242 -30.74 21.31 -44.78
C LEU A 242 -31.94 22.26 -44.72
N THR A 243 -32.29 22.71 -43.52
CA THR A 243 -33.50 23.51 -43.29
C THR A 243 -33.22 25.01 -43.17
N GLN A 244 -31.94 25.41 -43.04
CA GLN A 244 -31.50 26.78 -42.75
C GLN A 244 -32.11 27.37 -41.46
N CYS A 245 -32.62 26.51 -40.57
CA CYS A 245 -33.17 26.94 -39.29
C CYS A 245 -32.06 27.09 -38.25
N THR A 246 -32.23 28.05 -37.34
CA THR A 246 -31.19 28.44 -36.38
C THR A 246 -31.54 27.97 -34.98
N SER A 247 -30.54 27.49 -34.23
CA SER A 247 -30.72 27.10 -32.83
C SER A 247 -31.16 28.30 -31.99
N ILE A 248 -32.10 28.10 -31.07
CA ILE A 248 -32.61 29.19 -30.22
C ILE A 248 -31.56 29.70 -29.23
N ARG A 249 -30.62 28.85 -28.80
CA ARG A 249 -29.55 29.20 -27.86
C ARG A 249 -28.21 29.09 -28.55
N ARG A 250 -27.25 29.93 -28.15
CA ARG A 250 -25.85 29.77 -28.53
C ARG A 250 -25.29 28.45 -28.01
N LEU A 251 -24.63 27.71 -28.89
CA LEU A 251 -24.01 26.42 -28.62
C LEU A 251 -22.49 26.58 -28.67
N ARG A 252 -21.79 25.88 -27.78
CA ARG A 252 -20.33 25.77 -27.78
C ARG A 252 -19.93 24.53 -28.59
N MET A 253 -19.80 24.70 -29.89
CA MET A 253 -19.50 23.65 -30.86
C MET A 253 -18.01 23.30 -30.81
N THR A 254 -17.70 22.02 -31.02
CA THR A 254 -16.32 21.50 -31.03
C THR A 254 -16.04 20.85 -32.38
N LYS A 255 -14.86 21.12 -32.95
CA LYS A 255 -14.37 20.50 -34.19
C LYS A 255 -12.98 19.92 -33.93
N CYS A 256 -12.71 18.72 -34.45
CA CYS A 256 -11.36 18.18 -34.45
C CYS A 256 -10.61 18.79 -35.64
N THR A 257 -9.47 19.41 -35.38
CA THR A 257 -8.63 20.07 -36.39
C THR A 257 -7.20 19.60 -36.22
N GLY A 258 -6.55 19.28 -37.33
CA GLY A 258 -5.20 18.73 -37.27
C GLY A 258 -4.86 17.76 -38.39
N GLU A 259 -3.57 17.49 -38.53
CA GLU A 259 -3.04 16.46 -39.42
C GLU A 259 -2.45 15.34 -38.57
N CYS A 260 -2.74 14.10 -38.95
CA CYS A 260 -2.21 12.91 -38.30
C CYS A 260 -1.43 12.10 -39.35
N SER A 261 -0.16 11.86 -39.05
CA SER A 261 0.79 11.21 -39.95
C SER A 261 1.42 10.02 -39.23
N SER A 262 1.00 8.80 -39.57
CA SER A 262 1.56 7.59 -38.95
C SER A 262 2.55 6.91 -39.89
N LEU A 263 3.81 6.73 -39.45
CA LEU A 263 4.79 5.90 -40.16
C LEU A 263 4.62 4.43 -39.77
N SER A 264 4.34 3.57 -40.75
CA SER A 264 4.35 2.11 -40.57
C SER A 264 5.06 1.47 -41.77
N ASN A 265 6.13 0.71 -41.52
CA ASN A 265 6.92 -0.03 -42.52
C ASN A 265 7.38 0.82 -43.72
N ASN A 266 8.10 1.94 -43.49
CA ASN A 266 8.60 2.85 -44.53
C ASN A 266 7.54 3.37 -45.51
N LYS A 267 6.26 3.33 -45.13
CA LYS A 267 5.13 3.89 -45.88
C LYS A 267 4.41 4.89 -44.97
N THR A 268 4.24 6.11 -45.45
CA THR A 268 3.45 7.13 -44.77
C THR A 268 1.96 6.78 -44.91
N LEU A 269 1.30 6.52 -43.79
CA LEU A 269 -0.14 6.30 -43.76
C LEU A 269 -0.80 7.54 -43.15
N THR A 270 -1.64 8.22 -43.92
CA THR A 270 -2.41 9.37 -43.47
C THR A 270 -3.50 8.87 -42.51
N SER A 271 -3.42 9.26 -41.24
CA SER A 271 -4.44 8.94 -40.22
C SER A 271 -5.39 10.13 -40.05
N CYS A 272 -6.60 9.90 -39.51
CA CYS A 272 -7.58 10.97 -39.32
C CYS A 272 -7.61 11.48 -37.88
N CYS A 273 -7.71 12.80 -37.72
CA CYS A 273 -8.05 13.44 -36.46
C CYS A 273 -9.56 13.32 -36.21
N LYS A 274 -9.97 12.48 -35.25
CA LYS A 274 -11.38 12.18 -34.94
C LYS A 274 -11.67 12.26 -33.44
N PRO A 275 -12.94 12.52 -33.05
CA PRO A 275 -13.31 12.57 -31.64
C PRO A 275 -13.21 11.19 -30.98
N ILE A 276 -12.69 11.13 -29.75
CA ILE A 276 -12.56 9.88 -28.97
C ILE A 276 -13.95 9.36 -28.56
N GLU A 277 -14.73 10.25 -27.95
CA GLU A 277 -16.10 9.98 -27.53
C GLU A 277 -16.97 11.19 -27.78
N SER A 278 -18.18 10.94 -28.27
CA SER A 278 -19.19 11.97 -28.49
C SER A 278 -20.44 11.70 -27.67
N LYS A 279 -21.06 12.77 -27.19
CA LYS A 279 -22.31 12.78 -26.43
C LYS A 279 -23.37 13.54 -27.21
N ARG A 280 -24.43 12.84 -27.58
CA ARG A 280 -25.60 13.41 -28.26
C ARG A 280 -26.39 14.35 -27.36
N ARG A 281 -26.77 15.50 -27.88
CA ARG A 281 -27.61 16.50 -27.19
C ARG A 281 -28.68 17.03 -28.15
N TYR A 282 -29.85 17.37 -27.59
CA TYR A 282 -30.99 17.85 -28.37
C TYR A 282 -31.21 19.35 -28.14
N PHE A 283 -31.42 20.10 -29.22
CA PHE A 283 -31.64 21.53 -29.19
C PHE A 283 -32.90 21.89 -29.98
N ARG A 284 -33.59 22.94 -29.53
CA ARG A 284 -34.69 23.51 -30.30
C ARG A 284 -34.16 24.44 -31.38
N MET A 285 -34.65 24.23 -32.58
CA MET A 285 -34.40 25.05 -33.76
C MET A 285 -35.60 25.95 -34.02
N LYS A 286 -35.36 27.14 -34.55
CA LYS A 286 -36.38 28.09 -35.00
C LYS A 286 -36.10 28.50 -36.45
N CYS A 287 -37.07 28.27 -37.31
CA CYS A 287 -37.01 28.61 -38.73
C CYS A 287 -37.54 30.02 -38.98
N ALA A 288 -37.21 30.60 -40.13
CA ALA A 288 -37.74 31.91 -40.55
C ALA A 288 -39.28 31.92 -40.63
N SER A 289 -39.90 30.79 -40.97
CA SER A 289 -41.35 30.58 -41.01
C SER A 289 -42.04 30.56 -39.62
N GLY A 290 -41.28 30.63 -38.53
CA GLY A 290 -41.79 30.52 -37.16
C GLY A 290 -41.95 29.08 -36.65
N PHE A 291 -41.81 28.08 -37.52
CA PHE A 291 -41.82 26.67 -37.14
C PHE A 291 -40.63 26.33 -36.23
N THR A 292 -40.85 25.45 -35.25
CA THR A 292 -39.81 24.97 -34.34
C THR A 292 -39.79 23.46 -34.24
N TYR A 293 -38.60 22.86 -34.21
CA TYR A 293 -38.42 21.43 -34.03
C TYR A 293 -37.18 21.14 -33.18
N LYS A 294 -36.98 19.86 -32.79
CA LYS A 294 -35.79 19.41 -32.05
C LYS A 294 -34.78 18.79 -33.02
N GLN A 295 -33.53 19.24 -32.95
CA GLN A 295 -32.40 18.68 -33.68
C GLN A 295 -31.39 18.07 -32.70
N SER A 296 -30.86 16.89 -33.03
CA SER A 296 -29.75 16.28 -32.28
C SER A 296 -28.40 16.65 -32.87
N LEU A 297 -27.44 16.96 -32.00
CA LEU A 297 -26.06 17.24 -32.35
C LEU A 297 -25.12 16.48 -31.40
N ASP A 298 -23.99 16.00 -31.93
CA ASP A 298 -23.00 15.24 -31.17
C ASP A 298 -21.86 16.17 -30.72
N PHE A 299 -21.52 16.14 -29.42
CA PHE A 299 -20.48 16.98 -28.82
C PHE A 299 -19.39 16.12 -28.20
N PHE A 300 -18.14 16.53 -28.31
CA PHE A 300 -17.00 15.81 -27.77
C PHE A 300 -16.07 16.76 -27.01
N LYS A 301 -15.16 16.20 -26.22
CA LYS A 301 -14.19 16.98 -25.43
C LYS A 301 -12.74 16.74 -25.84
N GLN A 302 -12.47 15.67 -26.57
CA GLN A 302 -11.13 15.21 -26.90
C GLN A 302 -11.13 14.63 -28.31
N CYS A 303 -10.03 14.87 -29.03
CA CYS A 303 -9.75 14.29 -30.34
C CYS A 303 -8.48 13.44 -30.25
N THR A 304 -8.37 12.43 -31.12
CA THR A 304 -7.18 11.61 -31.27
C THR A 304 -6.97 11.27 -32.73
N CYS A 305 -5.72 10.99 -33.08
CA CYS A 305 -5.39 10.36 -34.34
C CYS A 305 -5.83 8.88 -34.30
N LEU A 306 -6.64 8.46 -35.26
CA LEU A 306 -7.04 7.06 -35.43
C LEU A 306 -6.31 6.47 -36.64
N ASN A 307 -5.75 5.27 -36.48
CA ASN A 307 -5.09 4.48 -37.53
C ASN A 307 -6.09 3.88 -38.55
N THR A 308 -7.13 4.65 -38.89
CA THR A 308 -8.09 4.34 -39.94
C THR A 308 -7.82 5.28 -41.10
N VAL A 309 -7.81 4.74 -42.33
CA VAL A 309 -7.69 5.53 -43.56
C VAL A 309 -8.80 6.60 -43.58
N CYS A 310 -8.41 7.85 -43.83
CA CYS A 310 -9.31 8.90 -44.29
C CYS A 310 -9.58 8.68 -45.78
#